data_AF-A0A9E3ALR3-F1
#
_entry.id   AF-A0A9E3ALR3-F1
#
_cell.length_a   1.000
_cell.length_b   1.000
_cell.length_c   1.000
_cell.angle_alpha   90.00
_cell.angle_beta   90.00
_cell.angle_gamma   90.00
#
_symmetry.space_group_name_H-M   'P 1'
#
loop_
_entity.id
_entity.type
_entity.pdbx_description
1 polymer ?
#
loop_
_entity_poly.entity_id
_entity_poly.type
_entity_poly.pdbx_seq_one_letter_code
_entity_poly.pdbx_strand_id
1 'polypeptide(L)' 'MQVSKWGNSLAVRLPAAVVEALGLKEGDEIEIHVAGADQFGVARKPG' A
#
# COMPACT_ATOMS: atom_id res chain seq x y z
N MET A 1 2.67 7.43 -10.19
CA MET A 1 3.61 6.40 -9.70
C MET A 1 3.63 5.26 -10.69
N GLN A 2 4.72 4.49 -10.76
CA GLN A 2 4.85 3.37 -11.69
C GLN A 2 5.08 2.09 -10.88
N VAL A 3 4.50 0.98 -11.36
CA VAL A 3 4.74 -0.35 -10.81
C VAL A 3 6.18 -0.77 -11.09
N SER A 4 6.88 -1.26 -10.08
CA SER A 4 8.27 -1.73 -10.19
C SER A 4 8.43 -3.13 -9.60
N LYS A 5 9.50 -3.84 -9.97
CA LYS A 5 9.87 -5.11 -9.34
C LYS A 5 10.45 -4.89 -7.94
N TRP A 6 10.03 -5.70 -6.97
CA TRP A 6 10.69 -5.87 -5.67
C TRP A 6 10.87 -7.36 -5.42
N GLY A 7 12.10 -7.85 -5.60
CA GLY A 7 12.37 -9.29 -5.66
C GLY A 7 11.52 -9.97 -6.74
N ASN A 8 10.81 -11.03 -6.35
CA ASN A 8 9.90 -11.75 -7.25
C ASN A 8 8.54 -11.07 -7.43
N SER A 9 8.22 -10.06 -6.60
CA SER A 9 6.92 -9.40 -6.55
C SER A 9 6.90 -8.05 -7.28
N LEU A 10 5.70 -7.49 -7.43
CA LEU A 10 5.51 -6.11 -7.87
C LEU A 10 5.27 -5.20 -6.65
N ALA A 11 5.74 -3.96 -6.77
CA ALA A 11 5.58 -2.94 -5.76
C ALA A 11 5.12 -1.63 -6.41
N VAL A 12 4.35 -0.87 -5.63
CA VAL A 12 4.04 0.53 -5.89
C VAL A 12 4.58 1.35 -4.72
N ARG A 13 4.97 2.59 -5.00
CA ARG A 13 5.25 3.54 -3.91
C ARG A 13 3.92 3.99 -3.31
N LEU A 14 3.90 4.24 -2.00
CA LEU A 14 2.78 4.94 -1.36
C LEU A 14 3.14 6.42 -1.24
N PRO A 15 2.26 7.35 -1.65
CA PRO A 15 2.48 8.77 -1.42
C PRO A 15 2.64 9.09 0.07
N ALA A 16 3.48 10.08 0.41
CA ALA A 16 3.74 10.47 1.80
C ALA A 16 2.46 10.78 2.58
N ALA A 17 1.51 11.50 1.95
CA ALA A 17 0.22 11.80 2.56
C ALA A 17 -0.59 10.54 2.96
N VAL A 18 -0.48 9.44 2.20
CA VAL A 18 -1.15 8.17 2.54
C VAL A 18 -0.44 7.48 3.71
N VAL A 19 0.89 7.49 3.71
CA VAL A 19 1.72 6.93 4.80
C VAL A 19 1.40 7.65 6.11
N GLU A 20 1.35 8.98 6.08
CA GLU A 20 1.03 9.83 7.24
C GLU A 20 -0.41 9.61 7.72
N ALA A 21 -1.39 9.64 6.82
CA ALA A 21 -2.80 9.48 7.18
C ALA A 21 -3.11 8.12 7.81
N LEU A 22 -2.42 7.06 7.38
CA LEU A 22 -2.56 5.71 7.92
C LEU A 22 -1.57 5.42 9.07
N GLY A 23 -0.68 6.35 9.41
CA GLY A 23 0.33 6.18 10.45
C GLY A 23 1.27 5.01 10.20
N LEU A 24 1.58 4.72 8.94
CA LEU A 24 2.42 3.59 8.55
C LEU A 24 3.89 3.87 8.81
N LYS A 25 4.61 2.83 9.20
CA LYS A 25 6.07 2.83 9.36
C LYS A 25 6.66 1.57 8.75
N GLU A 26 7.98 1.54 8.60
CA GLU A 26 8.68 0.34 8.15
C GLU A 26 8.36 -0.85 9.06
N GLY A 27 8.06 -1.99 8.43
CA GLY A 27 7.67 -3.22 9.11
C GLY A 27 6.19 -3.35 9.46
N ASP A 28 5.37 -2.32 9.28
CA ASP A 28 3.92 -2.44 9.47
C ASP A 28 3.29 -3.32 8.38
N GLU A 29 2.37 -4.19 8.80
CA GLU A 29 1.52 -4.94 7.86
C GLU A 29 0.36 -4.07 7.36
N ILE A 30 0.08 -4.19 6.06
CA ILE A 30 -1.06 -3.55 5.41
C ILE A 30 -1.90 -4.59 4.69
N GLU A 31 -3.17 -4.27 4.50
CA GLU A 31 -4.08 -5.01 3.65
C GLU A 31 -4.39 -4.20 2.39
N ILE A 32 -4.36 -4.86 1.24
CA ILE A 32 -4.78 -4.30 -0.04
C ILE A 32 -6.06 -5.03 -0.46
N HIS A 33 -7.10 -4.26 -0.80
CA HIS A 33 -8.36 -4.80 -1.30
C HIS A 33 -8.77 -4.12 -2.61
N VAL A 34 -9.54 -4.84 -3.43
CA VAL A 34 -10.14 -4.28 -4.65
C VAL A 34 -11.28 -3.37 -4.23
N ALA A 35 -11.17 -2.08 -4.54
CA ALA A 35 -12.17 -1.06 -4.20
C ALA A 35 -13.08 -0.72 -5.39
N GLY A 36 -12.73 -1.17 -6.60
CA GLY A 36 -13.49 -0.96 -7.83
C GLY A 36 -12.81 -1.57 -9.05
N ALA A 37 -13.34 -1.33 -10.24
CA ALA A 37 -12.84 -1.92 -11.50
C ALA A 37 -11.36 -1.58 -11.79
N ASP A 38 -10.90 -0.41 -11.35
CA ASP A 38 -9.58 0.14 -11.59
C ASP A 38 -8.96 0.76 -10.32
N GLN A 39 -9.51 0.42 -9.16
CA GLN A 39 -9.17 1.02 -7.87
C GLN A 39 -8.85 -0.05 -6.84
N PHE A 40 -7.81 0.21 -6.04
CA PHE A 40 -7.51 -0.55 -4.84
C PHE A 40 -7.55 0.37 -3.63
N GLY A 41 -7.96 -0.18 -2.51
CA GLY A 41 -7.82 0.45 -1.20
C GLY A 41 -6.63 -0.15 -0.46
N VAL A 42 -6.00 0.67 0.39
CA VAL A 42 -4.98 0.23 1.34
C VAL A 42 -5.46 0.58 2.75
N ALA A 43 -5.34 -0.39 3.65
CA ALA A 43 -5.65 -0.21 5.07
C ALA A 43 -4.48 -0.73 5.91
N ARG A 44 -4.25 -0.11 7.06
CA ARG A 44 -3.38 -0.68 8.08
C ARG A 44 -4.07 -1.90 8.66
N LYS A 45 -3.35 -3.02 8.77
CA LYS A 45 -3.92 -4.23 9.37
C LYS A 45 -4.14 -3.98 10.87
N PRO A 46 -5.35 -4.23 11.40
CA PRO A 46 -5.57 -4.20 12.85
C PRO A 46 -4.70 -5.28 13.49
N GLY A 47 -3.91 -4.89 14.50
CA GLY A 47 -3.19 -5.83 15.36
C GLY A 47 -4.13 -6.57 16.28
#